data_AF-A0A857A4W7-F1
#
_entry.id   AF-A0A857A4W7-F1
#
_cell.length_a   1.000
_cell.length_b   1.000
_cell.length_c   1.000
_cell.angle_alpha   90.00
_cell.angle_beta   90.00
_cell.angle_gamma   90.00
#
_symmetry.space_group_name_H-M   'P 1'
#
loop_
_entity.id
_entity.type
_entity.pdbx_description
1 polymer ?
#
loop_
_entity_poly.entity_id
_entity_poly.type
_entity_poly.pdbx_seq_one_letter_code
_entity_poly.pdbx_strand_id
1 'polypeptide(L)'
;MTLLQHRNLSARLRSGLFAFVFAPIALVFLGSSMVDVQALASVGQPLASVEGLIGMALASLLLALIALNCEESSAGMVVTFVWSIVVGVAQFFGVARLPFLMKSSVGAEDVIAGVSWCLYPVCMSLMLGACALTIKSVRVRAGKSTRVPLARVHRHGFGTTVALPAAVAAGTLMVAAAPSDTTNVAAMGLEGVTEGFEPMHWLALGAGIAFAVLVVSARWSITGTQIASWFILVLPTYVVLPVWASLTGNVIVPGPSLLTKMALASPPLAALGMATGCASMGVLWARVRALKKLEADDDSTAKEGPAEG
;
A
#
# COMPACT_ATOMS: atom_id res chain seq x y z
N MET A 1 30.15 -17.65 -17.96
CA MET A 1 28.79 -17.30 -17.50
C MET A 1 27.86 -18.45 -17.87
N THR A 2 27.19 -19.07 -16.90
CA THR A 2 26.31 -20.23 -17.15
C THR A 2 24.92 -19.74 -17.60
N LEU A 3 24.20 -20.50 -18.44
CA LEU A 3 22.87 -20.13 -18.99
C LEU A 3 21.85 -19.67 -17.91
N LEU A 4 21.98 -20.20 -16.68
CA LEU A 4 21.17 -19.80 -15.52
C LEU A 4 21.46 -18.36 -15.05
N GLN A 5 22.70 -17.87 -15.15
CA GLN A 5 23.04 -16.49 -14.83
C GLN A 5 22.41 -15.51 -15.84
N HIS A 6 22.41 -15.87 -17.12
CA HIS A 6 21.81 -15.05 -18.18
C HIS A 6 20.27 -14.95 -18.01
N ARG A 7 19.60 -16.06 -17.71
CA ARG A 7 18.15 -16.08 -17.46
C ARG A 7 17.75 -15.24 -16.24
N ASN A 8 18.50 -15.35 -15.15
CA ASN A 8 18.24 -14.56 -13.93
C ASN A 8 18.50 -13.06 -14.13
N LEU A 9 19.50 -12.70 -14.94
CA LEU A 9 19.82 -11.30 -15.25
C LEU A 9 18.75 -10.69 -16.17
N SER A 10 18.30 -11.42 -17.19
CA SER A 10 17.20 -11.01 -18.07
C SER A 10 15.89 -10.80 -17.28
N ALA A 11 15.54 -11.73 -16.38
CA ALA A 11 14.38 -11.61 -15.51
C ALA A 11 14.44 -10.40 -14.58
N ARG A 12 15.62 -10.11 -14.01
CA ARG A 12 15.86 -8.91 -13.18
C ARG A 12 15.68 -7.64 -13.98
N LEU A 13 16.23 -7.60 -15.20
CA LEU A 13 16.17 -6.45 -16.09
C LEU A 13 14.73 -6.17 -16.54
N ARG A 14 13.98 -7.20 -16.96
CA ARG A 14 12.59 -7.06 -17.40
C ARG A 14 11.69 -6.53 -16.28
N SER A 15 11.77 -7.15 -15.10
CA SER A 15 10.98 -6.75 -13.93
C SER A 15 11.37 -5.34 -13.43
N GLY A 16 12.67 -5.03 -13.40
CA GLY A 16 13.17 -3.72 -13.00
C GLY A 16 12.78 -2.61 -13.98
N LEU A 17 12.90 -2.84 -15.29
CA LEU A 17 12.55 -1.87 -16.33
C LEU A 17 11.04 -1.59 -16.36
N PHE A 18 10.21 -2.63 -16.22
CA PHE A 18 8.77 -2.45 -16.11
C PHE A 18 8.41 -1.57 -14.90
N ALA A 19 8.96 -1.89 -13.72
CA ALA A 19 8.74 -1.07 -12.53
C ALA A 19 9.31 0.34 -12.68
N PHE A 20 10.44 0.51 -13.38
CA PHE A 20 11.05 1.83 -13.58
C PHE A 20 10.11 2.80 -14.33
N VAL A 21 9.35 2.29 -15.29
CA VAL A 21 8.38 3.10 -16.07
C VAL A 21 7.06 3.28 -15.32
N PHE A 22 6.50 2.20 -14.79
CA PHE A 22 5.13 2.23 -14.26
C PHE A 22 5.02 2.62 -12.78
N ALA A 23 6.06 2.39 -11.97
CA ALA A 23 6.04 2.77 -10.55
C ALA A 23 5.86 4.28 -10.32
N PRO A 24 6.61 5.19 -10.97
CA PRO A 24 6.41 6.62 -10.75
C PRO A 24 4.99 7.04 -11.14
N ILE A 25 4.45 6.52 -12.25
CA ILE A 25 3.08 6.81 -12.68
C ILE A 25 2.08 6.35 -11.60
N ALA A 26 2.19 5.10 -11.13
CA ALA A 26 1.30 4.56 -10.13
C ALA A 26 1.37 5.33 -8.79
N LEU A 27 2.57 5.71 -8.36
CA LEU A 27 2.78 6.40 -7.08
C LEU A 27 2.26 7.85 -7.12
N VAL A 28 2.53 8.57 -8.20
CA VAL A 28 2.01 9.93 -8.38
C VAL A 28 0.50 9.88 -8.49
N PHE A 29 -0.04 8.96 -9.30
CA PHE A 29 -1.47 8.86 -9.53
C PHE A 29 -2.25 8.43 -8.29
N LEU A 30 -1.71 7.50 -7.48
CA LEU A 30 -2.34 7.10 -6.23
C LEU A 30 -2.39 8.26 -5.22
N GLY A 31 -1.27 8.97 -5.05
CA GLY A 31 -1.19 10.11 -4.12
C GLY A 31 -2.06 11.29 -4.56
N SER A 32 -2.04 11.64 -5.85
CA SER A 32 -2.88 12.74 -6.36
C SER A 32 -4.37 12.40 -6.23
N SER A 33 -4.77 11.19 -6.61
CA SER A 33 -6.17 10.76 -6.53
C SER A 33 -6.69 10.70 -5.09
N MET A 34 -5.84 10.31 -4.13
CA MET A 34 -6.15 10.37 -2.71
C MET A 34 -6.42 11.82 -2.25
N VAL A 35 -5.55 12.76 -2.64
CA VAL A 35 -5.69 14.18 -2.30
C VAL A 35 -6.95 14.78 -2.92
N ASP A 36 -7.34 14.37 -4.13
CA ASP A 36 -8.61 14.80 -4.74
C ASP A 36 -9.81 14.46 -3.88
N VAL A 37 -9.90 13.21 -3.42
CA VAL A 37 -11.00 12.77 -2.56
C VAL A 37 -10.98 13.55 -1.24
N GLN A 38 -9.80 13.82 -0.67
CA GLN A 38 -9.69 14.64 0.54
C GLN A 38 -10.13 16.08 0.31
N ALA A 39 -9.67 16.72 -0.76
CA ALA A 39 -9.98 18.10 -1.10
C ALA A 39 -11.49 18.27 -1.29
N LEU A 40 -12.11 17.40 -2.10
CA LEU A 40 -13.55 17.45 -2.34
C LEU A 40 -14.37 17.12 -1.08
N ALA A 41 -13.94 16.13 -0.29
CA ALA A 41 -14.59 15.82 0.98
C ALA A 41 -14.52 17.00 1.96
N SER A 42 -13.38 17.71 1.99
CA SER A 42 -13.14 18.82 2.92
C SER A 42 -14.02 20.05 2.63
N VAL A 43 -14.37 20.30 1.36
CA VAL A 43 -15.28 21.40 0.97
C VAL A 43 -16.76 21.01 1.08
N GLY A 44 -17.07 19.92 1.76
CA GLY A 44 -18.44 19.48 2.02
C GLY A 44 -19.08 18.74 0.86
N GLN A 45 -18.32 18.18 -0.08
CA GLN A 45 -18.85 17.21 -1.03
C GLN A 45 -18.83 15.80 -0.42
N PRO A 46 -19.73 14.89 -0.84
CA PRO A 46 -19.65 13.49 -0.44
C PRO A 46 -18.28 12.89 -0.81
N LEU A 47 -17.76 11.98 0.03
CA LEU A 47 -16.50 11.24 -0.15
C LEU A 47 -16.38 10.44 -1.46
N ALA A 48 -17.41 10.48 -2.31
CA ALA A 48 -17.49 9.79 -3.58
C ALA A 48 -17.03 10.68 -4.75
N SER A 49 -15.83 11.27 -4.66
CA SER A 49 -15.20 11.80 -5.88
C SER A 49 -14.95 10.63 -6.84
N VAL A 50 -15.70 10.60 -7.93
CA VAL A 50 -15.61 9.53 -8.93
C VAL A 50 -14.21 9.50 -9.56
N GLU A 51 -13.61 10.67 -9.80
CA GLU A 51 -12.28 10.80 -10.39
C GLU A 51 -11.20 10.28 -9.42
N GLY A 52 -11.23 10.73 -8.16
CA GLY A 52 -10.28 10.27 -7.14
C GLY A 52 -10.42 8.78 -6.81
N LEU A 53 -11.64 8.24 -6.70
CA LEU A 53 -11.84 6.81 -6.45
C LEU A 53 -11.32 5.96 -7.63
N ILE A 54 -11.73 6.28 -8.87
CA ILE A 54 -11.24 5.58 -10.07
C ILE A 54 -9.72 5.67 -10.19
N GLY A 55 -9.15 6.84 -9.93
CA GLY A 55 -7.71 7.05 -9.97
C GLY A 55 -6.97 6.17 -8.97
N MET A 56 -7.47 6.03 -7.74
CA MET A 56 -6.90 5.11 -6.75
C MET A 56 -7.02 3.64 -7.17
N ALA A 57 -8.14 3.23 -7.76
CA ALA A 57 -8.31 1.87 -8.28
C ALA A 57 -7.34 1.56 -9.42
N LEU A 58 -7.20 2.47 -10.38
CA LEU A 58 -6.27 2.31 -11.52
C LEU A 58 -4.81 2.30 -11.06
N ALA A 59 -4.43 3.18 -10.13
CA ALA A 59 -3.09 3.21 -9.58
C ALA A 59 -2.76 1.93 -8.78
N SER A 60 -3.71 1.43 -7.99
CA SER A 60 -3.54 0.16 -7.26
C SER A 60 -3.46 -1.05 -8.20
N LEU A 61 -4.21 -1.05 -9.32
CA LEU A 61 -4.05 -2.05 -10.38
C LEU A 61 -2.65 -2.01 -11.02
N LEU A 62 -2.09 -0.83 -11.27
CA LEU A 62 -0.70 -0.72 -11.75
C LEU A 62 0.30 -1.27 -10.73
N LEU A 63 0.12 -0.96 -9.44
CA LEU A 63 0.94 -1.55 -8.36
C LEU A 63 0.80 -3.07 -8.29
N ALA A 64 -0.40 -3.60 -8.48
CA ALA A 64 -0.64 -5.03 -8.60
C ALA A 64 0.13 -5.63 -9.78
N LEU A 65 0.06 -5.04 -10.97
CA LEU A 65 0.80 -5.50 -12.14
C LEU A 65 2.32 -5.47 -11.91
N ILE A 66 2.84 -4.44 -11.26
CA ILE A 66 4.25 -4.36 -10.89
C ILE A 66 4.61 -5.49 -9.91
N ALA A 67 3.78 -5.73 -8.89
CA ALA A 67 3.99 -6.79 -7.92
C ALA A 67 3.92 -8.19 -8.55
N LEU A 68 3.00 -8.43 -9.50
CA LEU A 68 2.89 -9.66 -10.27
C LEU A 68 4.11 -9.85 -11.19
N ASN A 69 4.60 -8.78 -11.82
CA ASN A 69 5.84 -8.80 -12.61
C ASN A 69 7.10 -9.04 -11.77
N CYS A 70 6.99 -9.09 -10.43
CA CYS A 70 8.06 -9.51 -9.54
C CYS A 70 8.06 -11.02 -9.27
N GLU A 71 7.45 -11.83 -10.14
CA GLU A 71 7.44 -13.28 -10.02
C GLU A 71 8.85 -13.89 -10.16
N GLU A 72 9.66 -13.41 -11.10
CA GLU A 72 10.99 -13.96 -11.36
C GLU A 72 12.10 -13.26 -10.58
N SER A 73 11.89 -11.99 -10.23
CA SER A 73 12.87 -11.17 -9.53
C SER A 73 12.20 -10.22 -8.53
N SER A 74 12.84 -9.97 -7.39
CA SER A 74 12.41 -8.90 -6.47
C SER A 74 12.79 -7.49 -6.95
N ALA A 75 13.48 -7.38 -8.10
CA ALA A 75 13.99 -6.11 -8.62
C ALA A 75 12.87 -5.08 -8.84
N GLY A 76 11.72 -5.49 -9.39
CA GLY A 76 10.61 -4.58 -9.62
C GLY A 76 10.15 -3.89 -8.32
N MET A 77 9.89 -4.64 -7.25
CA MET A 77 9.47 -4.06 -5.97
C MET A 77 10.56 -3.20 -5.30
N VAL A 78 11.84 -3.52 -5.50
CA VAL A 78 12.95 -2.66 -5.01
C VAL A 78 12.96 -1.35 -5.78
N VAL A 79 12.78 -1.38 -7.10
CA VAL A 79 12.68 -0.18 -7.94
C VAL A 79 11.45 0.64 -7.55
N THR A 80 10.29 0.01 -7.30
CA THR A 80 9.09 0.69 -6.80
C THR A 80 9.33 1.36 -5.45
N PHE A 81 10.06 0.70 -4.54
CA PHE A 81 10.44 1.29 -3.25
C PHE A 81 11.35 2.51 -3.43
N VAL A 82 12.36 2.44 -4.29
CA VAL A 82 13.24 3.60 -4.58
C VAL A 82 12.42 4.75 -5.17
N TRP A 83 11.52 4.46 -6.12
CA TRP A 83 10.62 5.46 -6.68
C TRP A 83 9.66 6.04 -5.63
N SER A 84 9.22 5.28 -4.64
CA SER A 84 8.34 5.80 -3.58
C SER A 84 9.01 6.86 -2.72
N ILE A 85 10.34 6.79 -2.54
CA ILE A 85 11.11 7.83 -1.87
C ILE A 85 11.18 9.08 -2.75
N VAL A 86 11.56 8.91 -4.03
CA VAL A 86 11.71 10.04 -4.97
C VAL A 86 10.39 10.76 -5.20
N VAL A 87 9.34 10.02 -5.52
CA VAL A 87 7.98 10.55 -5.69
C VAL A 87 7.46 11.11 -4.38
N GLY A 88 7.77 10.47 -3.26
CA GLY A 88 7.39 10.95 -1.94
C GLY A 88 7.94 12.32 -1.60
N VAL A 89 9.23 12.53 -1.85
CA VAL A 89 9.88 13.85 -1.72
C VAL A 89 9.20 14.85 -2.66
N ALA A 90 8.94 14.46 -3.91
CA ALA A 90 8.25 15.34 -4.86
C ALA A 90 6.80 15.68 -4.44
N GLN A 91 6.10 14.78 -3.74
CA GLN A 91 4.77 15.03 -3.17
C GLN A 91 4.83 15.98 -1.98
N PHE A 92 5.84 15.88 -1.11
CA PHE A 92 6.05 16.84 -0.02
C PHE A 92 6.37 18.25 -0.49
N PHE A 93 6.99 18.41 -1.67
CA PHE A 93 7.20 19.72 -2.31
C PHE A 93 6.03 20.15 -3.21
N GLY A 94 4.94 19.36 -3.27
CA GLY A 94 3.81 19.64 -4.15
C GLY A 94 4.15 19.62 -5.64
N VAL A 95 5.27 19.03 -6.08
CA VAL A 95 5.71 19.00 -7.48
C VAL A 95 5.08 17.83 -8.25
N ALA A 96 4.85 16.70 -7.56
CA ALA A 96 4.28 15.50 -8.15
C ALA A 96 2.74 15.61 -8.31
N ARG A 97 2.28 16.31 -9.36
CA ARG A 97 0.86 16.43 -9.72
C ARG A 97 0.59 15.90 -11.13
N LEU A 98 -0.58 15.28 -11.31
CA LEU A 98 -1.09 14.89 -12.63
C LEU A 98 -2.22 15.84 -13.02
N PRO A 99 -1.93 16.96 -13.70
CA PRO A 99 -2.93 17.98 -14.04
C PRO A 99 -3.96 17.52 -15.10
N PHE A 100 -3.72 16.40 -15.79
CA PHE A 100 -4.50 16.01 -16.97
C PHE A 100 -5.74 15.16 -16.70
N LEU A 101 -5.96 14.67 -15.48
CA LEU A 101 -7.08 13.76 -15.14
C LEU A 101 -7.95 14.24 -13.98
N MET A 102 -7.65 15.39 -13.38
CA MET A 102 -8.33 15.91 -12.20
C MET A 102 -9.03 17.19 -12.63
N LYS A 103 -10.36 17.16 -12.65
CA LYS A 103 -11.21 18.31 -12.98
C LYS A 103 -11.29 19.30 -11.83
N SER A 104 -10.83 18.90 -10.63
CA SER A 104 -10.77 19.75 -9.44
C SER A 104 -9.43 20.48 -9.35
N SER A 105 -9.49 21.72 -8.87
CA SER A 105 -8.39 22.68 -8.73
C SER A 105 -7.41 22.32 -7.62
N VAL A 106 -6.87 21.09 -7.59
CA VAL A 106 -5.91 20.69 -6.55
C VAL A 106 -4.59 21.44 -6.77
N GLY A 107 -4.33 22.41 -5.88
CA GLY A 107 -3.14 23.24 -5.85
C GLY A 107 -1.90 22.54 -5.33
N ALA A 108 -0.81 23.30 -5.18
CA ALA A 108 0.43 22.80 -4.56
C ALA A 108 0.19 22.49 -3.10
N GLU A 109 -0.42 23.48 -2.46
CA GLU A 109 -0.65 23.50 -1.04
C GLU A 109 -1.66 22.44 -0.63
N ASP A 110 -2.66 22.13 -1.47
CA ASP A 110 -3.58 21.02 -1.21
C ASP A 110 -2.86 19.66 -1.18
N VAL A 111 -1.91 19.43 -2.10
CA VAL A 111 -1.12 18.19 -2.10
C VAL A 111 -0.26 18.10 -0.86
N ILE A 112 0.42 19.18 -0.50
CA ILE A 112 1.28 19.24 0.68
C ILE A 112 0.46 19.02 1.95
N ALA A 113 -0.68 19.71 2.07
CA ALA A 113 -1.59 19.59 3.19
C ALA A 113 -2.13 18.16 3.31
N GLY A 114 -2.70 17.60 2.23
CA GLY A 114 -3.30 16.26 2.25
C GLY A 114 -2.33 15.12 2.57
N VAL A 115 -1.06 15.30 2.17
CA VAL A 115 0.00 14.30 2.36
C VAL A 115 0.74 14.44 3.70
N SER A 116 0.92 15.67 4.19
CA SER A 116 1.82 15.95 5.33
C SER A 116 1.32 15.38 6.65
N TRP A 117 0.06 15.67 7.03
CA TRP A 117 -0.48 15.25 8.33
C TRP A 117 -0.53 13.73 8.50
N CYS A 118 -0.79 12.99 7.40
CA CYS A 118 -0.87 11.54 7.40
C CYS A 118 0.46 10.84 7.09
N LEU A 119 1.53 11.61 6.84
CA LEU A 119 2.83 11.12 6.38
C LEU A 119 2.72 10.08 5.25
N TYR A 120 1.81 10.31 4.29
CA TYR A 120 1.45 9.31 3.27
C TYR A 120 2.67 8.71 2.53
N PRO A 121 3.63 9.50 2.03
CA PRO A 121 4.84 9.01 1.37
C PRO A 121 5.72 8.14 2.26
N VAL A 122 5.80 8.45 3.55
CA VAL A 122 6.58 7.69 4.52
C VAL A 122 5.90 6.33 4.75
N CYS A 123 4.58 6.33 4.96
CA CYS A 123 3.78 5.12 5.10
C CYS A 123 3.89 4.23 3.85
N MET A 124 3.75 4.81 2.66
CA MET A 124 3.93 4.10 1.38
C MET A 124 5.33 3.52 1.24
N SER A 125 6.37 4.29 1.54
CA SER A 125 7.76 3.85 1.43
C SER A 125 8.08 2.72 2.41
N LEU A 126 7.62 2.82 3.66
CA LEU A 126 7.76 1.76 4.66
C LEU A 126 7.08 0.47 4.22
N MET A 127 5.84 0.57 3.73
CA MET A 127 5.06 -0.57 3.25
C MET A 127 5.72 -1.22 2.01
N LEU A 128 6.17 -0.43 1.03
CA LEU A 128 6.83 -0.95 -0.18
C LEU A 128 8.20 -1.56 0.12
N GLY A 129 8.98 -0.93 1.01
CA GLY A 129 10.25 -1.45 1.49
C GLY A 129 10.07 -2.78 2.21
N ALA A 130 9.07 -2.87 3.09
CA ALA A 130 8.70 -4.11 3.76
C ALA A 130 8.26 -5.20 2.77
N CYS A 131 7.54 -4.83 1.71
CA CYS A 131 7.17 -5.75 0.64
C CYS A 131 8.38 -6.31 -0.10
N ALA A 132 9.30 -5.43 -0.53
CA ALA A 132 10.53 -5.81 -1.23
C ALA A 132 11.40 -6.75 -0.37
N LEU A 133 11.57 -6.43 0.92
CA LEU A 133 12.29 -7.27 1.87
C LEU A 133 11.59 -8.62 2.09
N THR A 134 10.26 -8.64 2.17
CA THR A 134 9.49 -9.86 2.38
C THR A 134 9.63 -10.81 1.18
N ILE A 135 9.49 -10.30 -0.06
CA ILE A 135 9.72 -11.08 -1.29
C ILE A 135 11.12 -11.68 -1.31
N LYS A 136 12.15 -10.87 -1.00
CA LYS A 136 13.54 -11.34 -0.94
C LYS A 136 13.72 -12.41 0.13
N SER A 137 13.12 -12.22 1.31
CA SER A 137 13.24 -13.15 2.44
C SER A 137 12.60 -14.51 2.16
N VAL A 138 11.43 -14.54 1.51
CA VAL A 138 10.70 -15.77 1.16
C VAL A 138 11.49 -16.58 0.15
N ARG A 139 12.09 -15.92 -0.84
CA ARG A 139 12.93 -16.58 -1.87
C ARG A 139 14.20 -17.20 -1.29
N VAL A 140 14.88 -16.51 -0.38
CA VAL A 140 16.11 -17.03 0.26
C VAL A 140 15.79 -18.20 1.21
N ARG A 141 14.63 -18.17 1.87
CA ARG A 141 14.23 -19.19 2.86
C ARG A 141 13.53 -20.40 2.27
N ALA A 142 13.09 -20.38 1.01
CA ALA A 142 12.47 -21.52 0.39
C ALA A 142 13.34 -22.79 0.48
N GLY A 143 14.68 -22.67 0.39
CA GLY A 143 15.61 -23.80 0.58
C GLY A 143 16.13 -24.02 2.00
N LYS A 144 15.63 -23.30 3.03
CA LYS A 144 16.11 -23.43 4.41
C LYS A 144 14.93 -23.64 5.36
N SER A 145 14.86 -24.81 5.98
CA SER A 145 13.83 -25.12 6.99
C SER A 145 13.87 -24.05 8.10
N THR A 146 12.84 -23.21 8.15
CA THR A 146 12.76 -22.12 9.13
C THR A 146 12.63 -22.66 10.55
N ARG A 147 13.57 -22.26 11.43
CA ARG A 147 13.75 -22.66 12.85
C ARG A 147 12.70 -22.11 13.84
N VAL A 148 11.47 -21.79 13.43
CA VAL A 148 10.44 -21.27 14.34
C VAL A 148 9.34 -22.33 14.52
N PRO A 149 9.26 -23.03 15.67
CA PRO A 149 8.46 -24.24 15.83
C PRO A 149 6.93 -23.97 15.75
N LEU A 150 6.42 -22.86 16.30
CA LEU A 150 4.99 -22.51 16.24
C LEU A 150 4.50 -22.23 14.82
N ALA A 151 5.32 -21.57 14.01
CA ALA A 151 5.02 -21.28 12.61
C ALA A 151 5.23 -22.51 11.70
N ARG A 152 5.27 -23.74 12.23
CA ARG A 152 5.31 -24.97 11.44
C ARG A 152 3.94 -25.66 11.41
N VAL A 153 3.19 -25.62 12.51
CA VAL A 153 1.94 -26.38 12.68
C VAL A 153 0.70 -25.56 12.24
N HIS A 154 0.66 -24.24 12.48
CA HIS A 154 -0.49 -23.38 12.12
C HIS A 154 -0.06 -22.09 11.40
N ARG A 155 0.72 -22.19 10.32
CA ARG A 155 1.23 -21.03 9.54
C ARG A 155 0.14 -20.04 9.13
N HIS A 156 -1.00 -20.56 8.69
CA HIS A 156 -2.13 -19.74 8.26
C HIS A 156 -2.79 -19.03 9.44
N GLY A 157 -3.00 -19.72 10.57
CA GLY A 157 -3.55 -19.12 11.79
C GLY A 157 -2.65 -18.02 12.34
N PHE A 158 -1.34 -18.27 12.44
CA PHE A 158 -0.37 -17.30 12.97
C PHE A 158 -0.25 -16.02 12.12
N GLY A 159 -0.27 -16.15 10.80
CA GLY A 159 -0.25 -14.95 9.95
C GLY A 159 -1.53 -14.13 10.09
N THR A 160 -2.69 -14.76 10.26
CA THR A 160 -3.97 -14.07 10.48
C THR A 160 -4.02 -13.39 11.86
N THR A 161 -3.47 -13.99 12.92
CA THR A 161 -3.39 -13.36 14.25
C THR A 161 -2.50 -12.13 14.29
N VAL A 162 -1.59 -11.96 13.32
CA VAL A 162 -0.75 -10.76 13.18
C VAL A 162 -1.38 -9.75 12.21
N ALA A 163 -1.96 -10.22 11.11
CA ALA A 163 -2.52 -9.38 10.07
C ALA A 163 -3.74 -8.56 10.55
N LEU A 164 -4.68 -9.20 11.26
CA LEU A 164 -5.91 -8.50 11.70
C LEU A 164 -5.60 -7.37 12.68
N PRO A 165 -4.82 -7.56 13.76
CA PRO A 165 -4.48 -6.46 14.66
C PRO A 165 -3.64 -5.37 13.98
N ALA A 166 -2.76 -5.74 13.04
CA ALA A 166 -1.96 -4.75 12.30
C ALA A 166 -2.85 -3.85 11.42
N ALA A 167 -3.86 -4.41 10.74
CA ALA A 167 -4.80 -3.61 9.97
C ALA A 167 -5.67 -2.71 10.86
N VAL A 168 -6.16 -3.23 11.99
CA VAL A 168 -6.92 -2.42 12.96
C VAL A 168 -6.04 -1.29 13.51
N ALA A 169 -4.80 -1.58 13.89
CA ALA A 169 -3.85 -0.56 14.36
C ALA A 169 -3.56 0.49 13.30
N ALA A 170 -3.36 0.10 12.03
CA ALA A 170 -3.17 1.05 10.94
C ALA A 170 -4.37 1.99 10.79
N GLY A 171 -5.58 1.45 10.84
CA GLY A 171 -6.83 2.22 10.80
C GLY A 171 -6.98 3.19 11.97
N THR A 172 -6.85 2.68 13.21
CA THR A 172 -7.07 3.49 14.43
C THR A 172 -6.01 4.58 14.59
N LEU A 173 -4.74 4.27 14.31
CA LEU A 173 -3.65 5.25 14.40
C LEU A 173 -3.80 6.35 13.35
N MET A 174 -4.24 6.02 12.12
CA MET A 174 -4.47 7.02 11.08
C MET A 174 -5.65 7.93 11.40
N VAL A 175 -6.76 7.38 11.91
CA VAL A 175 -7.92 8.17 12.38
C VAL A 175 -7.54 9.05 13.57
N ALA A 176 -6.70 8.54 14.48
CA ALA A 176 -6.23 9.32 15.63
C ALA A 176 -5.32 10.49 15.19
N ALA A 177 -4.46 10.25 14.19
CA ALA A 177 -3.60 11.26 13.59
C ALA A 177 -4.37 12.29 12.74
N ALA A 178 -5.63 12.03 12.40
CA ALA A 178 -6.40 12.91 11.53
C ALA A 178 -6.81 14.22 12.22
N PRO A 179 -6.76 15.34 11.47
CA PRO A 179 -7.36 16.61 11.86
C PRO A 179 -8.85 16.45 12.17
N SER A 180 -9.33 17.12 13.23
CA SER A 180 -10.75 17.10 13.60
C SER A 180 -11.54 18.32 13.13
N ASP A 181 -10.85 19.41 12.82
CA ASP A 181 -11.47 20.69 12.51
C ASP A 181 -11.26 21.04 11.03
N THR A 182 -12.32 21.54 10.41
CA THR A 182 -12.36 21.93 8.99
C THR A 182 -12.94 23.33 8.80
N THR A 183 -13.04 24.11 9.88
CA THR A 183 -13.60 25.47 9.87
C THR A 183 -12.93 26.37 8.83
N ASN A 184 -11.63 26.23 8.64
CA ASN A 184 -10.84 27.10 7.76
C ASN A 184 -10.80 26.62 6.29
N VAL A 185 -11.38 25.45 6.00
CA VAL A 185 -11.38 24.86 4.65
C VAL A 185 -12.18 25.69 3.66
N ALA A 186 -13.27 26.31 4.13
CA ALA A 186 -14.09 27.18 3.27
C ALA A 186 -13.31 28.41 2.75
N ALA A 187 -12.26 28.84 3.45
CA ALA A 187 -11.46 30.01 3.09
C ALA A 187 -10.15 29.65 2.37
N MET A 188 -9.51 28.53 2.72
CA MET A 188 -8.15 28.18 2.26
C MET A 188 -8.05 26.84 1.52
N GLY A 189 -9.16 26.17 1.25
CA GLY A 189 -9.11 24.83 0.65
C GLY A 189 -8.53 23.79 1.62
N LEU A 190 -7.85 22.76 1.11
CA LEU A 190 -7.39 21.65 1.94
C LEU A 190 -6.28 22.07 2.92
N GLU A 191 -5.55 23.15 2.61
CA GLU A 191 -4.57 23.76 3.52
C GLU A 191 -5.20 24.21 4.85
N GLY A 192 -6.46 24.65 4.81
CA GLY A 192 -7.21 25.06 6.00
C GLY A 192 -7.41 23.92 7.03
N VAL A 193 -7.22 22.66 6.64
CA VAL A 193 -7.24 21.51 7.57
C VAL A 193 -5.98 21.47 8.44
N THR A 194 -4.86 22.00 7.93
CA THR A 194 -3.57 22.00 8.62
C THR A 194 -3.31 23.28 9.42
N GLU A 195 -4.09 24.34 9.20
CA GLU A 195 -3.93 25.58 9.93
C GLU A 195 -4.38 25.44 11.40
N GLY A 196 -3.48 25.73 12.34
CA GLY A 196 -3.74 25.58 13.77
C GLY A 196 -3.79 24.13 14.27
N PHE A 197 -3.58 23.15 13.38
CA PHE A 197 -3.49 21.74 13.73
C PHE A 197 -2.05 21.35 14.04
N GLU A 198 -1.80 20.77 15.22
CA GLU A 198 -0.51 20.16 15.53
C GLU A 198 -0.46 18.72 15.01
N PRO A 199 0.36 18.43 13.98
CA PRO A 199 0.38 17.11 13.38
C PRO A 199 1.00 16.07 14.31
N MET A 200 0.22 15.04 14.62
CA MET A 200 0.67 13.90 15.42
C MET A 200 1.46 12.91 14.55
N HIS A 201 2.58 13.35 13.98
CA HIS A 201 3.42 12.59 13.06
C HIS A 201 3.85 11.21 13.60
N TRP A 202 4.00 11.06 14.91
CA TRP A 202 4.33 9.79 15.54
C TRP A 202 3.22 8.73 15.39
N LEU A 203 1.95 9.14 15.40
CA LEU A 203 0.80 8.25 15.15
C LEU A 203 0.75 7.81 13.69
N ALA A 204 0.95 8.75 12.76
CA ALA A 204 1.02 8.46 11.34
C ALA A 204 2.20 7.51 11.02
N LEU A 205 3.36 7.72 11.64
CA LEU A 205 4.50 6.79 11.55
C LEU A 205 4.14 5.40 12.11
N GLY A 206 3.44 5.35 13.26
CA GLY A 206 2.92 4.12 13.83
C GLY A 206 1.99 3.37 12.87
N ALA A 207 1.12 4.08 12.16
CA ALA A 207 0.26 3.51 11.12
C ALA A 207 1.10 2.94 9.95
N GLY A 208 2.13 3.67 9.50
CA GLY A 208 3.07 3.19 8.47
C GLY A 208 3.80 1.91 8.87
N ILE A 209 4.23 1.81 10.13
CA ILE A 209 4.82 0.58 10.70
C ILE A 209 3.79 -0.55 10.72
N ALA A 210 2.53 -0.27 11.09
CA ALA A 210 1.46 -1.26 11.10
C ALA A 210 1.17 -1.80 9.68
N PHE A 211 1.15 -0.95 8.65
CA PHE A 211 1.09 -1.38 7.24
C PHE A 211 2.28 -2.24 6.83
N ALA A 212 3.50 -1.89 7.25
CA ALA A 212 4.69 -2.69 7.01
C ALA A 212 4.59 -4.08 7.66
N VAL A 213 4.13 -4.15 8.92
CA VAL A 213 3.89 -5.41 9.64
C VAL A 213 2.81 -6.25 8.93
N LEU A 214 1.75 -5.61 8.46
CA LEU A 214 0.69 -6.25 7.69
C LEU A 214 1.25 -6.92 6.43
N VAL A 215 2.11 -6.24 5.66
CA VAL A 215 2.76 -6.85 4.48
C VAL A 215 3.73 -7.98 4.87
N VAL A 216 4.53 -7.80 5.92
CA VAL A 216 5.44 -8.84 6.41
C VAL A 216 4.67 -10.09 6.83
N SER A 217 3.45 -9.94 7.36
CA SER A 217 2.60 -11.06 7.77
C SER A 217 2.23 -12.00 6.60
N ALA A 218 2.24 -11.50 5.36
CA ALA A 218 1.98 -12.28 4.14
C ALA A 218 3.00 -13.42 3.95
N ARG A 219 4.17 -13.34 4.60
CA ARG A 219 5.14 -14.44 4.62
C ARG A 219 4.56 -15.73 5.23
N TRP A 220 3.60 -15.60 6.16
CA TRP A 220 2.97 -16.73 6.83
C TRP A 220 1.56 -16.97 6.31
N SER A 221 0.71 -15.94 6.25
CA SER A 221 -0.69 -16.05 5.81
C SER A 221 -1.04 -14.95 4.82
N ILE A 222 -1.12 -15.31 3.55
CA ILE A 222 -1.52 -14.38 2.48
C ILE A 222 -3.02 -14.10 2.58
N THR A 223 -3.81 -15.12 2.87
CA THR A 223 -5.25 -14.99 3.14
C THR A 223 -5.50 -14.00 4.26
N GLY A 224 -4.73 -14.07 5.37
CA GLY A 224 -4.84 -13.12 6.47
C GLY A 224 -4.53 -11.69 6.04
N THR A 225 -3.42 -11.46 5.32
CA THR A 225 -3.06 -10.13 4.81
C THR A 225 -4.09 -9.57 3.83
N GLN A 226 -4.60 -10.39 2.91
CA GLN A 226 -5.61 -9.98 1.92
C GLN A 226 -6.94 -9.67 2.60
N ILE A 227 -7.43 -10.54 3.50
CA ILE A 227 -8.67 -10.29 4.24
C ILE A 227 -8.54 -9.00 5.06
N ALA A 228 -7.46 -8.83 5.79
CA ALA A 228 -7.23 -7.64 6.60
C ALA A 228 -7.13 -6.37 5.74
N SER A 229 -6.44 -6.42 4.60
CA SER A 229 -6.34 -5.26 3.69
C SER A 229 -7.70 -4.91 3.08
N TRP A 230 -8.42 -5.89 2.53
CA TRP A 230 -9.66 -5.61 1.80
C TRP A 230 -10.86 -5.38 2.71
N PHE A 231 -11.06 -6.19 3.76
CA PHE A 231 -12.26 -6.11 4.60
C PHE A 231 -12.15 -5.13 5.77
N ILE A 232 -10.95 -4.90 6.32
CA ILE A 232 -10.78 -3.98 7.46
C ILE A 232 -10.42 -2.58 6.98
N LEU A 233 -9.58 -2.47 5.95
CA LEU A 233 -9.10 -1.16 5.48
C LEU A 233 -9.91 -0.68 4.27
N VAL A 234 -9.86 -1.40 3.15
CA VAL A 234 -10.40 -0.88 1.87
C VAL A 234 -11.93 -0.83 1.86
N LEU A 235 -12.65 -1.91 2.14
CA LEU A 235 -14.11 -1.96 2.01
C LEU A 235 -14.80 -0.89 2.88
N PRO A 236 -14.40 -0.67 4.15
CA PRO A 236 -14.97 0.40 4.95
C PRO A 236 -14.68 1.80 4.38
N THR A 237 -13.45 2.06 3.95
CA THR A 237 -12.98 3.43 3.62
C THR A 237 -13.17 3.83 2.17
N TYR A 238 -13.16 2.86 1.25
CA TYR A 238 -13.29 3.07 -0.19
C TYR A 238 -14.72 2.82 -0.70
N VAL A 239 -15.51 1.99 -0.02
CA VAL A 239 -16.88 1.64 -0.46
C VAL A 239 -17.92 2.09 0.54
N VAL A 240 -17.90 1.56 1.77
CA VAL A 240 -19.02 1.76 2.72
C VAL A 240 -19.17 3.23 3.10
N LEU A 241 -18.10 3.90 3.53
CA LEU A 241 -18.16 5.30 3.93
C LEU A 241 -18.54 6.22 2.76
N PRO A 242 -17.92 6.12 1.56
CA PRO A 242 -18.33 6.93 0.40
C PRO A 242 -19.77 6.70 -0.05
N VAL A 243 -20.22 5.45 -0.10
CA VAL A 243 -21.61 5.11 -0.47
C VAL A 243 -22.58 5.64 0.59
N TRP A 244 -22.26 5.47 1.88
CA TRP A 244 -23.09 5.98 2.97
C TRP A 244 -23.19 7.51 2.94
N ALA A 245 -22.08 8.22 2.75
CA ALA A 245 -22.05 9.67 2.59
C ALA A 245 -22.91 10.12 1.40
N SER A 246 -22.85 9.39 0.29
CA SER A 246 -23.66 9.67 -0.90
C SER A 246 -25.15 9.44 -0.68
N LEU A 247 -25.54 8.38 0.04
CA LEU A 247 -26.94 8.05 0.31
C LEU A 247 -27.58 8.97 1.35
N THR A 248 -26.81 9.39 2.36
CA THR A 248 -27.32 10.20 3.48
C THR A 248 -27.12 11.70 3.30
N GLY A 249 -26.35 12.11 2.29
CA GLY A 249 -25.90 13.50 2.16
C GLY A 249 -24.99 13.93 3.31
N ASN A 250 -24.43 12.99 4.07
CA ASN A 250 -23.55 13.29 5.19
C ASN A 250 -22.20 13.78 4.65
N VAL A 251 -21.90 15.03 4.93
CA VAL A 251 -20.71 15.73 4.45
C VAL A 251 -19.88 16.20 5.61
N ILE A 252 -18.61 16.52 5.36
CA ILE A 252 -17.77 17.14 6.37
C ILE A 252 -18.36 18.53 6.66
N VAL A 253 -18.80 18.74 7.89
CA VAL A 253 -19.35 20.01 8.36
C VAL A 253 -18.24 20.81 9.05
N PRO A 254 -18.17 22.14 8.85
CA PRO A 254 -17.25 23.00 9.58
C PRO A 254 -17.35 22.80 11.10
N GLY A 255 -16.19 22.68 11.75
CA GLY A 255 -16.06 22.49 13.20
C GLY A 255 -15.46 21.14 13.62
N PRO A 256 -15.13 20.99 14.92
CA PRO A 256 -14.48 19.81 15.45
C PRO A 256 -15.44 18.62 15.54
N SER A 257 -15.15 17.52 14.86
CA SER A 257 -15.93 16.29 15.04
C SER A 257 -15.10 15.01 14.82
N LEU A 258 -15.51 13.94 15.50
CA LEU A 258 -14.92 12.61 15.31
C LEU A 258 -15.26 12.03 13.93
N LEU A 259 -16.42 12.40 13.38
CA LEU A 259 -16.84 12.02 12.04
C LEU A 259 -15.97 12.68 10.97
N THR A 260 -15.54 13.92 11.20
CA THR A 260 -14.55 14.64 10.37
C THR A 260 -13.21 13.91 10.36
N LYS A 261 -12.72 13.44 11.52
CA LYS A 261 -11.50 12.62 11.58
C LYS A 261 -11.60 11.35 10.74
N MET A 262 -12.72 10.63 10.85
CA MET A 262 -12.96 9.41 10.08
C MET A 262 -13.05 9.69 8.58
N ALA A 263 -13.74 10.77 8.20
CA ALA A 263 -13.88 11.18 6.81
C ALA A 263 -12.53 11.56 6.20
N LEU A 264 -11.72 12.39 6.87
CA LEU A 264 -10.39 12.81 6.39
C LEU A 264 -9.37 11.67 6.37
N ALA A 265 -9.48 10.71 7.30
CA ALA A 265 -8.65 9.50 7.31
C ALA A 265 -9.05 8.46 6.25
N SER A 266 -10.28 8.54 5.71
CA SER A 266 -10.76 7.50 4.80
C SER A 266 -10.01 7.44 3.46
N PRO A 267 -9.69 8.54 2.74
CA PRO A 267 -8.90 8.44 1.52
C PRO A 267 -7.49 7.88 1.71
N PRO A 268 -6.66 8.31 2.70
CA PRO A 268 -5.32 7.76 2.87
C PRO A 268 -5.36 6.30 3.31
N LEU A 269 -6.35 5.91 4.14
CA LEU A 269 -6.55 4.49 4.49
C LEU A 269 -6.97 3.64 3.29
N ALA A 270 -7.85 4.16 2.43
CA ALA A 270 -8.24 3.49 1.20
C ALA A 270 -7.03 3.29 0.27
N ALA A 271 -6.27 4.36 0.02
CA ALA A 271 -5.09 4.34 -0.84
C ALA A 271 -4.00 3.38 -0.32
N LEU A 272 -3.62 3.51 0.96
CA LEU A 272 -2.61 2.64 1.59
C LEU A 272 -3.10 1.19 1.72
N GLY A 273 -4.38 0.99 2.03
CA GLY A 273 -5.01 -0.34 2.11
C GLY A 273 -5.01 -1.06 0.76
N MET A 274 -5.41 -0.37 -0.31
CA MET A 274 -5.38 -0.90 -1.68
C MET A 274 -3.95 -1.20 -2.12
N ALA A 275 -3.01 -0.27 -1.89
CA ALA A 275 -1.60 -0.49 -2.19
C ALA A 275 -1.04 -1.72 -1.44
N THR A 276 -1.42 -1.90 -0.18
CA THR A 276 -1.02 -3.05 0.65
C THR A 276 -1.58 -4.37 0.10
N GLY A 277 -2.87 -4.41 -0.23
CA GLY A 277 -3.52 -5.57 -0.84
C GLY A 277 -2.87 -5.94 -2.18
N CYS A 278 -2.66 -4.96 -3.05
CA CYS A 278 -2.07 -5.16 -4.38
C CYS A 278 -0.59 -5.54 -4.32
N ALA A 279 0.23 -4.85 -3.53
CA ALA A 279 1.66 -5.12 -3.43
C ALA A 279 1.96 -6.50 -2.80
N SER A 280 1.15 -6.91 -1.81
CA SER A 280 1.34 -8.21 -1.15
C SER A 280 1.07 -9.42 -2.06
N MET A 281 0.40 -9.24 -3.21
CA MET A 281 0.29 -10.30 -4.23
C MET A 281 1.65 -10.72 -4.80
N GLY A 282 2.64 -9.82 -4.85
CA GLY A 282 4.00 -10.17 -5.26
C GLY A 282 4.65 -11.18 -4.31
N VAL A 283 4.29 -11.14 -3.01
CA VAL A 283 4.74 -12.11 -2.01
C VAL A 283 4.12 -13.49 -2.27
N LEU A 284 2.84 -13.55 -2.68
CA LEU A 284 2.15 -14.79 -3.05
C LEU A 284 2.87 -15.51 -4.18
N TRP A 285 3.09 -14.82 -5.28
CA TRP A 285 3.70 -15.40 -6.47
C TRP A 285 5.14 -15.84 -6.23
N ALA A 286 5.92 -15.03 -5.51
CA ALA A 286 7.26 -15.42 -5.10
C ALA A 286 7.27 -16.71 -4.25
N ARG A 287 6.24 -16.90 -3.41
CA ARG A 287 6.11 -18.08 -2.54
C ARG A 287 5.68 -19.33 -3.33
N VAL A 288 4.64 -19.21 -4.16
CA VAL A 288 4.15 -20.33 -5.02
C VAL A 288 5.27 -20.85 -5.91
N ARG A 289 6.04 -19.95 -6.54
CA ARG A 289 7.14 -20.35 -7.43
C ARG A 289 8.31 -20.97 -6.68
N ALA A 290 8.60 -20.48 -5.48
CA ALA A 290 9.67 -21.05 -4.67
C ALA A 290 9.33 -22.46 -4.18
N LEU A 291 8.05 -22.75 -3.91
CA LEU A 291 7.56 -24.11 -3.61
C LEU A 291 7.67 -25.02 -4.84
N LYS A 292 7.18 -24.58 -6.01
CA LYS A 292 7.31 -25.35 -7.25
C LYS A 292 8.75 -25.70 -7.61
N LYS A 293 9.71 -24.81 -7.29
CA LYS A 293 11.13 -25.08 -7.52
C LYS A 293 11.66 -26.18 -6.59
N LEU A 294 11.23 -26.19 -5.32
CA LEU A 294 11.60 -27.24 -4.38
C LEU A 294 11.04 -28.60 -4.80
N GLU A 295 9.77 -28.64 -5.21
CA GLU A 295 9.14 -29.87 -5.72
C GLU A 295 9.90 -30.42 -6.94
N ALA A 296 10.30 -29.54 -7.87
CA ALA A 296 11.08 -29.94 -9.04
C ALA A 296 12.50 -30.41 -8.70
N ASP A 297 13.16 -29.77 -7.71
CA ASP A 297 14.48 -30.20 -7.22
C ASP A 297 14.36 -31.57 -6.50
N ASP A 298 13.33 -31.77 -5.66
CA ASP A 298 13.07 -33.06 -4.98
C ASP A 298 12.78 -34.19 -5.99
N ASP A 299 11.92 -33.96 -6.98
CA ASP A 299 11.63 -34.92 -8.07
C ASP A 299 12.87 -35.27 -8.91
N SER A 300 13.80 -34.32 -9.06
CA SER A 300 15.07 -34.57 -9.76
C SER A 300 16.01 -35.45 -8.94
N THR A 301 16.09 -35.23 -7.63
CA THR A 301 16.89 -36.07 -6.73
C THR A 301 16.31 -37.47 -6.50
N ALA A 302 14.98 -37.61 -6.55
CA ALA A 302 14.32 -38.92 -6.46
C ALA A 302 14.55 -39.80 -7.70
N LYS A 303 14.79 -39.19 -8.87
CA LYS A 303 15.14 -39.89 -10.11
C LYS A 303 16.61 -40.31 -10.20
N GLU A 304 17.46 -39.84 -9.28
CA GLU A 304 18.85 -40.26 -9.09
C GLU A 304 19.00 -41.29 -7.95
N GLY A 305 17.99 -42.16 -7.76
CA GLY A 305 18.08 -43.30 -6.83
C GLY A 305 19.26 -44.22 -7.12
N PRO A 306 19.77 -44.96 -6.11
CA PRO A 306 21.09 -45.60 -6.16
C PRO A 306 21.19 -46.52 -7.38
N ALA A 307 22.26 -46.36 -8.15
CA ALA A 307 22.65 -47.37 -9.13
C ALA A 307 22.86 -48.68 -8.33
N GLU A 308 21.90 -49.61 -8.46
CA GLU A 308 22.09 -50.98 -7.98
C GLU A 308 23.33 -51.53 -8.69
N GLY A 309 24.37 -51.77 -7.90
CA GLY A 309 25.61 -52.46 -8.27
C GLY A 309 25.88 -53.55 -7.25
#